data_AF-A0A918T610-F1
#
_entry.id   AF-A0A918T610-F1
#
_cell.length_a   1.000
_cell.length_b   1.000
_cell.length_c   1.000
_cell.angle_alpha   90.00
_cell.angle_beta   90.00
_cell.angle_gamma   90.00
#
_symmetry.space_group_name_H-M   'P 1'
#
loop_
_entity.id
_entity.type
_entity.pdbx_description
1 polymer ?
#
loop_
_entity_poly.entity_id
_entity_poly.type
_entity_poly.pdbx_seq_one_letter_code
_entity_poly.pdbx_strand_id
1 'polypeptide(L)'
;MKGAAHVLNEALAFLLEVIALGFLAWWGWSAVEPVAGRIALAVAAPGATAVLWGLFAAPRARFAVPLPAVLAVKALVFGAAALALAGLGHPVAAVVFAVVAAANTALATADRRTAARRA
;
A
#
# COMPACT_ATOMS: atom_id res chain seq x y z
N MET A 1 -9.08 0.39 21.19
CA MET A 1 -8.11 1.22 21.94
C MET A 1 -8.65 2.65 22.01
N LYS A 2 -8.18 3.48 22.95
CA LYS A 2 -8.60 4.90 23.08
C LYS A 2 -8.52 5.58 21.70
N GLY A 3 -9.57 6.29 21.27
CA GLY A 3 -9.79 6.71 19.87
C GLY A 3 -8.59 7.35 19.15
N ALA A 4 -7.70 8.03 19.88
CA ALA A 4 -6.49 8.65 19.33
C ALA A 4 -5.52 7.65 18.65
N ALA A 5 -5.29 6.47 19.24
CA ALA A 5 -4.36 5.48 18.67
C ALA A 5 -4.88 4.88 17.36
N HIS A 6 -6.20 4.69 17.28
CA HIS A 6 -6.86 4.22 16.08
C HIS A 6 -6.76 5.25 14.95
N VAL A 7 -7.04 6.53 15.25
CA VAL A 7 -6.92 7.64 14.29
C VAL A 7 -5.50 7.79 13.77
N LEU A 8 -4.50 7.71 14.65
CA LEU A 8 -3.09 7.73 14.26
C LEU A 8 -2.73 6.59 13.32
N ASN A 9 -3.22 5.38 13.59
CA ASN A 9 -2.95 4.22 12.74
C ASN A 9 -3.61 4.36 11.35
N GLU A 10 -4.84 4.84 11.27
CA GLU A 10 -5.49 5.08 9.96
C GLU A 10 -4.83 6.24 9.19
N ALA A 11 -4.39 7.29 9.88
CA ALA A 11 -3.61 8.38 9.25
C ALA A 11 -2.26 7.87 8.71
N LEU A 12 -1.56 7.02 9.48
CA LEU A 12 -0.34 6.37 9.02
C LEU A 12 -0.61 5.44 7.83
N ALA A 13 -1.71 4.67 7.87
CA ALA A 13 -2.12 3.81 6.75
C ALA A 13 -2.31 4.63 5.47
N PHE A 14 -3.03 5.75 5.55
CA PHE A 14 -3.22 6.65 4.42
C PHE A 14 -1.90 7.22 3.89
N LEU A 15 -1.01 7.65 4.79
CA LEU A 15 0.29 8.17 4.40
C LEU A 15 1.13 7.10 3.67
N LEU A 16 1.12 5.86 4.17
CA LEU A 16 1.82 4.74 3.53
C LEU A 16 1.25 4.42 2.14
N GLU A 17 -0.07 4.53 1.96
CA GLU A 17 -0.73 4.34 0.66
C GLU A 17 -0.27 5.40 -0.35
N VAL A 18 -0.24 6.68 0.05
CA VAL A 18 0.24 7.78 -0.80
C VAL A 18 1.72 7.61 -1.14
N ILE A 19 2.55 7.27 -0.15
CA ILE A 19 3.98 7.01 -0.35
C ILE A 19 4.19 5.83 -1.32
N ALA A 20 3.40 4.76 -1.19
CA ALA A 20 3.49 3.61 -2.09
C ALA A 20 3.27 4.00 -3.55
N LEU A 21 2.23 4.80 -3.81
CA LEU A 21 1.95 5.32 -5.16
C LEU A 21 3.09 6.22 -5.66
N GLY A 22 3.67 7.05 -4.79
CA GLY A 22 4.83 7.87 -5.11
C GLY A 22 6.06 7.05 -5.52
N PHE A 23 6.38 5.98 -4.78
CA PHE A 23 7.50 5.09 -5.12
C PHE A 23 7.29 4.38 -6.46
N LEU A 24 6.06 3.91 -6.74
CA LEU A 24 5.74 3.28 -8.02
C LEU A 24 5.83 4.27 -9.18
N ALA A 25 5.36 5.51 -8.99
CA ALA A 25 5.44 6.55 -10.00
C ALA A 25 6.90 6.92 -10.30
N TRP A 26 7.71 7.12 -9.26
CA TRP A 26 9.13 7.42 -9.39
C TRP A 26 9.88 6.27 -10.07
N TRP A 27 9.68 5.04 -9.61
CA TRP A 27 10.27 3.88 -10.26
C TRP A 27 9.86 3.77 -11.73
N GLY A 28 8.57 3.95 -12.05
CA GLY A 28 8.08 3.91 -13.43
C GLY A 28 8.73 4.99 -14.32
N TRP A 29 8.99 6.18 -13.76
CA TRP A 29 9.71 7.24 -14.46
C TRP A 29 11.19 6.89 -14.69
N SER A 30 11.82 6.18 -13.77
CA SER A 30 13.24 5.83 -13.83
C SER A 30 13.53 4.49 -14.52
N ALA A 31 12.52 3.68 -14.83
CA ALA A 31 12.69 2.29 -15.28
C ALA A 31 13.11 2.12 -16.75
N VAL A 32 12.85 3.11 -17.62
CA VAL A 32 13.08 3.02 -19.07
C VAL A 32 13.62 4.33 -19.63
N GLU A 33 14.30 4.31 -20.78
CA GLU A 33 14.89 5.52 -21.38
C GLU A 33 13.91 6.38 -22.20
N PRO A 34 13.07 5.82 -23.09
CA PRO A 34 12.18 6.63 -23.91
C PRO A 34 11.17 7.39 -23.04
N VAL A 35 11.04 8.70 -23.22
CA VAL A 35 10.14 9.57 -22.43
C VAL A 35 8.70 9.06 -22.44
N ALA A 36 8.21 8.60 -23.60
CA ALA A 36 6.87 8.01 -23.70
C ALA A 36 6.71 6.77 -22.80
N GLY A 37 7.73 5.92 -22.74
CA GLY A 37 7.75 4.75 -21.86
C GLY A 37 7.79 5.13 -20.37
N ARG A 38 8.57 6.17 -20.02
CA ARG A 38 8.64 6.70 -18.65
C ARG A 38 7.28 7.19 -18.18
N ILE A 39 6.62 8.01 -18.99
CA ILE A 39 5.27 8.53 -18.69
C ILE A 39 4.28 7.37 -18.57
N ALA A 40 4.31 6.43 -19.52
CA ALA A 40 3.42 5.29 -19.51
C ALA A 40 3.56 4.46 -18.22
N LEU A 41 4.79 4.11 -17.81
CA LEU A 41 5.01 3.33 -16.59
C LEU A 41 4.74 4.13 -15.31
N ALA A 42 5.13 5.40 -15.26
CA ALA A 42 4.90 6.28 -14.11
C ALA A 42 3.41 6.49 -13.83
N VAL A 43 2.54 6.37 -14.85
CA VAL A 43 1.08 6.43 -14.70
C VAL A 43 0.47 5.04 -14.51
N ALA A 44 0.90 4.06 -15.31
CA ALA A 44 0.30 2.73 -15.31
C ALA A 44 0.55 1.98 -14.00
N ALA A 45 1.73 2.09 -13.39
CA ALA A 45 2.04 1.36 -12.16
C ALA A 45 1.21 1.86 -10.95
N PRO A 46 1.15 3.18 -10.64
CA PRO A 46 0.23 3.69 -9.64
C PRO A 46 -1.24 3.50 -10.02
N GLY A 47 -1.60 3.65 -11.30
CA GLY A 47 -2.97 3.47 -11.79
C GLY A 47 -3.48 2.04 -11.57
N ALA A 48 -2.69 1.04 -11.95
CA ALA A 48 -3.00 -0.37 -11.72
C ALA A 48 -3.15 -0.68 -10.23
N THR A 49 -2.28 -0.10 -9.40
CA THR A 49 -2.33 -0.20 -7.94
C THR A 49 -3.63 0.39 -7.38
N ALA A 50 -4.00 1.60 -7.80
CA ALA A 50 -5.23 2.27 -7.37
C ALA A 50 -6.48 1.48 -7.79
N VAL A 51 -6.49 0.93 -9.01
CA VAL A 51 -7.57 0.07 -9.50
C VAL A 51 -7.67 -1.20 -8.65
N LEU A 52 -6.55 -1.92 -8.46
CA LEU A 52 -6.53 -3.13 -7.65
C LEU A 52 -7.03 -2.86 -6.22
N TRP A 53 -6.60 -1.75 -5.63
CA TRP A 53 -7.04 -1.33 -4.31
C TRP A 53 -8.53 -1.01 -4.27
N GLY A 54 -9.03 -0.24 -5.22
CA GLY A 54 -10.46 0.10 -5.35
C GLY A 54 -11.36 -1.12 -5.58
N LEU A 55 -10.84 -2.15 -6.26
CA LEU A 55 -11.59 -3.38 -6.51
C LEU A 55 -11.70 -4.27 -5.28
N PHE A 56 -10.64 -4.39 -4.47
CA PHE A 56 -10.55 -5.44 -3.44
C PHE A 56 -10.26 -4.97 -2.01
N ALA A 57 -9.58 -3.84 -1.82
CA ALA A 57 -9.06 -3.42 -0.51
C ALA A 57 -9.69 -2.13 0.05
N ALA A 58 -10.42 -1.37 -0.77
CA ALA A 58 -11.10 -0.16 -0.34
C ALA A 58 -12.29 -0.45 0.62
N PRO A 59 -12.67 0.50 1.49
CA PRO A 59 -13.84 0.36 2.37
C PRO A 59 -15.15 0.10 1.62
N ARG A 60 -15.26 0.65 0.40
CA ARG A 60 -16.35 0.39 -0.56
C ARG A 60 -15.83 -0.38 -1.77
N ALA A 61 -14.99 -1.38 -1.54
CA ALA A 61 -14.46 -2.23 -2.59
C ALA A 61 -15.60 -2.83 -3.43
N ARG A 62 -15.40 -2.88 -4.75
CA ARG A 62 -16.40 -3.45 -5.68
C ARG A 62 -16.66 -4.93 -5.37
N PHE A 63 -15.62 -5.66 -5.00
CA PHE A 63 -15.70 -7.07 -4.68
C PHE A 63 -15.52 -7.28 -3.18
N ALA A 64 -16.55 -7.81 -2.53
CA ALA A 64 -16.47 -8.26 -1.15
C ALA A 64 -15.68 -9.57 -1.10
N VAL A 65 -14.41 -9.47 -0.71
CA VAL A 65 -13.50 -10.61 -0.56
C VAL A 65 -13.18 -10.87 0.92
N PRO A 66 -12.87 -12.10 1.31
CA PRO A 66 -12.54 -12.40 2.71
C PRO A 66 -11.27 -11.65 3.13
N LEU A 67 -11.16 -11.35 4.42
CA LEU A 67 -10.05 -10.57 4.99
C LEU A 67 -8.64 -11.02 4.55
N PRO A 68 -8.31 -12.33 4.45
CA PRO A 68 -7.01 -12.77 3.95
C PRO A 68 -6.72 -12.29 2.52
N ALA A 69 -7.73 -12.25 1.65
CA ALA A 69 -7.56 -11.74 0.28
C ALA A 69 -7.30 -10.22 0.27
N VAL A 70 -7.97 -9.46 1.13
CA VAL A 70 -7.69 -8.02 1.33
C VAL A 70 -6.24 -7.81 1.78
N LEU A 71 -5.78 -8.61 2.74
CA LEU A 71 -4.40 -8.53 3.25
C LEU A 71 -3.37 -8.92 2.18
N ALA A 72 -3.67 -9.91 1.35
CA ALA A 72 -2.82 -10.28 0.22
C ALA A 72 -2.68 -9.12 -0.79
N VAL A 73 -3.77 -8.41 -1.11
CA VAL A 73 -3.73 -7.22 -1.98
C VAL A 73 -2.89 -6.12 -1.36
N LYS A 74 -3.06 -5.83 -0.08
CA LYS A 74 -2.23 -4.84 0.64
C LYS A 74 -0.75 -5.21 0.62
N ALA A 75 -0.43 -6.48 0.89
CA ALA A 75 0.94 -6.99 0.88
C ALA A 75 1.56 -6.90 -0.53
N LEU A 76 0.79 -7.22 -1.57
CA LEU A 76 1.24 -7.08 -2.96
C LEU A 76 1.58 -5.64 -3.29
N VAL A 77 0.71 -4.69 -2.95
CA VAL A 77 0.90 -3.27 -3.28
C VAL A 77 2.07 -2.67 -2.50
N PHE A 78 2.12 -2.88 -1.18
CA PHE A 78 3.24 -2.37 -0.38
C PHE A 78 4.55 -3.09 -0.72
N GLY A 79 4.51 -4.38 -1.03
CA GLY A 79 5.66 -5.14 -1.50
C GLY A 79 6.18 -4.61 -2.83
N ALA A 80 5.29 -4.32 -3.79
CA ALA A 80 5.67 -3.71 -5.06
C ALA A 80 6.30 -2.33 -4.88
N ALA A 81 5.75 -1.49 -4.01
CA ALA A 81 6.34 -0.18 -3.69
C ALA A 81 7.71 -0.29 -3.00
N ALA A 82 7.90 -1.27 -2.11
CA ALA A 82 9.20 -1.53 -1.50
C ALA A 82 10.23 -2.00 -2.54
N LEU A 83 9.84 -2.93 -3.43
CA LEU A 83 10.70 -3.41 -4.52
C LEU A 83 11.04 -2.30 -5.51
N ALA A 84 10.08 -1.42 -5.82
CA ALA A 84 10.29 -0.23 -6.63
C ALA A 84 11.35 0.68 -6.02
N LEU A 85 11.24 0.98 -4.71
CA LEU A 85 12.22 1.79 -3.99
C LEU A 85 13.60 1.12 -3.91
N ALA A 86 13.66 -0.20 -3.74
CA ALA A 86 14.91 -0.95 -3.79
C ALA A 86 15.56 -0.86 -5.17
N GLY A 87 14.77 -0.97 -6.25
CA GLY A 87 15.21 -0.82 -7.64
C GLY A 87 15.71 0.59 -7.97
N LEU A 88 15.26 1.61 -7.23
CA LEU A 88 15.79 2.97 -7.28
C LEU A 88 17.12 3.16 -6.52
N GLY A 89 17.66 2.10 -5.91
CA GLY A 89 18.94 2.16 -5.17
C GLY A 89 18.79 2.54 -3.69
N HIS A 90 17.59 2.48 -3.12
CA HIS A 90 17.33 2.80 -1.72
C HIS A 90 16.89 1.58 -0.88
N PRO A 91 17.74 0.52 -0.75
CA PRO A 91 17.33 -0.74 -0.13
C PRO A 91 17.01 -0.61 1.37
N VAL A 92 17.72 0.23 2.11
CA VAL A 92 17.43 0.46 3.54
C VAL A 92 16.06 1.09 3.72
N ALA A 93 15.74 2.11 2.91
CA ALA A 93 14.43 2.75 2.95
C ALA A 93 13.30 1.80 2.51
N ALA A 94 13.57 0.91 1.55
CA ALA A 94 12.63 -0.13 1.13
C ALA A 94 12.28 -1.10 2.28
N VAL A 95 13.29 -1.57 3.02
CA VAL A 95 13.08 -2.45 4.19
C VAL A 95 12.29 -1.71 5.27
N VAL A 96 12.68 -0.46 5.60
CA VAL A 96 11.96 0.36 6.58
C VAL A 96 10.50 0.52 6.20
N PHE A 97 10.23 0.89 4.95
CA PHE A 97 8.87 1.03 4.43
C PHE A 97 8.07 -0.27 4.55
N ALA A 98 8.65 -1.40 4.14
CA ALA A 98 7.98 -2.70 4.21
C ALA A 98 7.64 -3.11 5.65
N VAL A 99 8.57 -2.90 6.59
CA VAL A 99 8.37 -3.20 8.02
C VAL A 99 7.28 -2.31 8.61
N VAL A 100 7.32 -1.00 8.35
CA VAL A 100 6.31 -0.05 8.86
C VAL A 100 4.93 -0.38 8.29
N ALA A 101 4.84 -0.67 6.99
CA ALA A 101 3.58 -1.05 6.33
C ALA A 101 3.00 -2.36 6.88
N ALA A 102 3.86 -3.36 7.13
CA ALA A 102 3.46 -4.63 7.73
C ALA A 102 2.95 -4.43 9.17
N ALA A 103 3.68 -3.68 10.00
CA ALA A 103 3.29 -3.38 11.38
C ALA A 103 1.95 -2.63 11.45
N ASN A 104 1.79 -1.57 10.64
CA ASN A 104 0.55 -0.80 10.54
C ASN A 104 -0.64 -1.68 10.11
N THR A 105 -0.43 -2.55 9.12
CA THR A 105 -1.47 -3.47 8.64
C THR A 105 -1.85 -4.50 9.70
N ALA A 106 -0.88 -5.02 10.46
CA ALA A 106 -1.12 -5.94 11.56
C ALA A 106 -1.93 -5.29 12.69
N LEU A 107 -1.57 -4.07 13.09
CA LEU A 107 -2.29 -3.30 14.11
C LEU A 107 -3.74 -3.02 13.68
N ALA A 108 -3.93 -2.54 12.45
CA ALA A 108 -5.27 -2.30 11.89
C ALA A 108 -6.13 -3.57 11.89
N THR A 109 -5.52 -4.72 11.60
CA THR A 109 -6.22 -6.02 11.56
C THR A 109 -6.59 -6.50 12.97
N ALA A 110 -5.70 -6.34 13.94
CA ALA A 110 -5.95 -6.69 15.34
C ALA A 110 -7.10 -5.86 15.94
N ASP A 111 -7.13 -4.57 15.65
CA ASP A 111 -8.20 -3.66 16.09
C ASP A 111 -9.58 -4.09 15.55
N ARG A 112 -9.67 -4.40 14.26
CA ARG A 112 -10.92 -4.85 13.62
C ARG A 112 -11.42 -6.17 14.17
N ARG A 113 -10.51 -7.13 14.43
CA ARG A 113 -10.85 -8.40 15.09
C ARG A 113 -11.37 -8.20 16.51
N THR A 114 -10.82 -7.24 17.24
CA THR A 114 -11.24 -6.94 18.61
C THR A 114 -12.61 -6.28 18.64
N ALA A 115 -12.90 -5.37 17.70
CA ALA A 115 -14.22 -4.74 17.57
C ALA A 115 -15.30 -5.77 17.21
N ALA A 116 -15.04 -6.66 16.25
CA ALA A 116 -15.98 -7.70 15.83
C ALA A 116 -16.28 -8.74 16.94
N ARG A 117 -15.34 -8.99 17.87
CA ARG A 117 -15.57 -9.89 19.01
C ARG A 117 -16.40 -9.27 20.13
N ARG A 118 -16.64 -7.96 20.12
CA ARG A 118 -17.35 -7.21 21.17
C ARG A 118 -18.79 -6.83 20.78
N ALA A 119 -19.19 -7.06 19.53
CA ALA A 119 -20.54 -6.87 19.02
C ALA A 119 -21.31 -8.19 19.08
#